data_AF-A0A1I8EBW0-F1
#
_entry.id   AF-A0A1I8EBW0-F1
#
_cell.length_a   1.000
_cell.length_b   1.000
_cell.length_c   1.000
_cell.angle_alpha   90.00
_cell.angle_beta   90.00
_cell.angle_gamma   90.00
#
_symmetry.space_group_name_H-M   'P 1'
#
loop_
_entity.id
_entity.type
_entity.pdbx_description
1 polymer ?
#
loop_
_entity_poly.entity_id
_entity_poly.type
_entity_poly.pdbx_seq_one_letter_code
_entity_poly.pdbx_strand_id
1 'polypeptide(L)'
;ELKFCDTEIARRKEEIESYRKLQKHLEELPKKLTHDVPLGKVGFMRGRLVHTNKVMVLLGDNYFAVCSCFHACEIIERRISLK
;
A
#
# COMPACT_ATOMS: atom_id res chain seq x y z
N GLU A 1 -25.61 20.04 -5.87
CA GLU A 1 -24.66 20.29 -4.77
C GLU A 1 -24.51 19.06 -3.87
N LEU A 2 -25.58 18.53 -3.26
CA LEU A 2 -25.53 17.28 -2.45
C LEU A 2 -24.86 16.08 -3.15
N LYS A 3 -25.21 15.84 -4.43
CA LYS A 3 -24.62 14.74 -5.23
C LYS A 3 -23.09 14.80 -5.34
N PHE A 4 -22.51 16.01 -5.34
CA PHE A 4 -21.07 16.19 -5.45
C PHE A 4 -20.36 15.81 -4.14
N CYS A 5 -20.94 16.22 -3.01
CA CYS A 5 -20.46 15.81 -1.69
C CYS A 5 -20.54 14.28 -1.52
N ASP A 6 -21.65 13.65 -1.96
CA ASP A 6 -21.81 12.20 -1.88
C ASP A 6 -20.76 11.45 -2.71
N THR A 7 -20.47 11.91 -3.93
CA THR A 7 -19.42 11.32 -4.77
C THR A 7 -18.03 11.46 -4.17
N GLU A 8 -17.73 12.61 -3.56
CA GLU A 8 -16.42 12.86 -2.96
C GLU A 8 -16.22 12.04 -1.68
N ILE A 9 -17.27 11.88 -0.87
CA ILE A 9 -17.26 10.98 0.29
C ILE A 9 -17.03 9.54 -0.13
N ALA A 10 -17.70 9.09 -1.20
CA ALA A 10 -17.52 7.74 -1.73
C ALA A 10 -16.07 7.51 -2.18
N ARG A 11 -15.48 8.47 -2.91
CA ARG A 11 -14.09 8.42 -3.37
C ARG A 11 -13.11 8.30 -2.21
N ARG A 12 -13.26 9.15 -1.17
CA ARG A 12 -12.40 9.11 0.01
C ARG A 12 -12.51 7.79 0.78
N LYS A 13 -13.71 7.22 0.88
CA LYS A 13 -13.92 5.90 1.50
C LYS A 13 -13.20 4.80 0.75
N GLU A 14 -13.24 4.81 -0.58
CA GLU A 14 -12.52 3.85 -1.41
C GLU A 14 -11.00 3.98 -1.25
N GLU A 15 -10.47 5.21 -1.20
CA GLU A 15 -9.06 5.45 -0.93
C GLU A 15 -8.62 4.89 0.43
N ILE A 16 -9.40 5.13 1.49
CA ILE A 16 -9.12 4.61 2.84
C ILE A 16 -9.11 3.08 2.84
N GLU A 17 -10.05 2.44 2.14
CA GLU A 17 -10.11 0.98 2.03
C GLU A 17 -8.91 0.41 1.26
N SER A 18 -8.45 1.10 0.22
CA SER A 18 -7.21 0.76 -0.49
C SER A 18 -5.99 0.80 0.45
N TYR A 19 -5.87 1.85 1.27
CA TYR A 19 -4.80 1.96 2.27
C TYR A 19 -4.83 0.84 3.31
N ARG A 20 -6.02 0.44 3.79
CA ARG A 20 -6.17 -0.68 4.72
C ARG A 20 -5.74 -2.02 4.12
N LYS A 21 -6.07 -2.26 2.85
CA LYS A 21 -5.62 -3.46 2.12
C LYS A 21 -4.11 -3.47 1.97
N LEU A 22 -3.51 -2.31 1.65
CA LEU A 22 -2.07 -2.15 1.54
C LEU A 22 -1.37 -2.43 2.88
N GLN A 23 -1.88 -1.88 3.99
CA GLN A 23 -1.34 -2.12 5.33
C GLN A 23 -1.29 -3.61 5.67
N LYS A 24 -2.41 -4.33 5.49
CA LYS A 24 -2.46 -5.78 5.72
C LYS A 24 -1.42 -6.54 4.88
N HIS A 25 -1.25 -6.14 3.61
CA HIS A 25 -0.27 -6.77 2.74
C HIS A 25 1.17 -6.52 3.21
N LEU A 26 1.48 -5.29 3.62
CA LEU A 26 2.80 -4.94 4.17
C LEU A 26 3.12 -5.67 5.48
N GLU A 27 2.11 -5.99 6.30
CA GLU A 27 2.27 -6.80 7.50
C GLU A 27 2.50 -8.30 7.21
N GLU A 28 1.98 -8.80 6.08
CA GLU A 28 2.14 -10.20 5.67
C GLU A 28 3.46 -10.47 4.94
N LEU A 29 3.95 -9.50 4.15
CA LEU A 29 5.20 -9.62 3.38
C LEU A 29 6.43 -10.07 4.21
N PRO A 30 6.73 -9.52 5.39
CA PRO A 30 7.88 -9.95 6.18
C PRO A 30 7.68 -11.34 6.82
N LYS A 31 6.46 -11.87 6.87
CA LYS A 31 6.16 -13.17 7.53
C LYS A 31 6.51 -14.37 6.66
N LYS A 32 6.62 -14.22 5.34
CA LYS A 32 7.02 -15.32 4.44
C LYS A 32 8.37 -15.01 3.80
N LEU A 33 9.21 -16.05 3.69
CA LEU A 33 10.53 -15.95 3.08
C LEU A 33 10.47 -15.81 1.55
N THR A 34 9.39 -16.32 0.94
CA THR A 34 9.21 -16.37 -0.51
C THR A 34 7.78 -16.03 -0.87
N HIS A 35 7.62 -15.13 -1.84
CA HIS A 35 6.35 -14.75 -2.44
C HIS A 35 6.50 -14.77 -3.96
N ASP A 36 5.50 -15.32 -4.64
CA ASP A 36 5.41 -15.27 -6.11
C ASP A 36 4.95 -13.87 -6.54
N VAL A 37 5.58 -13.34 -7.60
CA VAL A 37 5.28 -11.99 -8.09
C VAL A 37 4.23 -12.07 -9.20
N PRO A 38 3.06 -11.41 -9.04
CA PRO A 38 2.08 -11.35 -10.12
C PRO A 38 2.63 -10.51 -11.28
N LEU A 39 2.66 -11.09 -12.48
CA LEU A 39 3.07 -10.42 -13.73
C LEU A 39 1.84 -10.10 -14.57
N GLY A 40 0.96 -9.28 -14.00
CA GLY A 40 -0.29 -8.86 -14.64
C GLY A 40 -1.49 -9.78 -14.36
N LYS A 41 -2.54 -9.65 -15.18
CA LYS A 41 -3.86 -10.27 -14.92
C LYS A 41 -3.91 -11.79 -15.10
N VAL A 42 -2.99 -12.40 -15.84
CA VAL A 42 -3.10 -13.79 -16.33
C VAL A 42 -1.86 -14.63 -16.02
N GLY A 43 -0.85 -14.08 -15.35
CA GLY A 43 0.41 -14.78 -15.14
C GLY A 43 1.15 -14.37 -13.88
N PHE A 44 1.89 -15.32 -13.31
CA PHE A 44 2.85 -15.11 -12.24
C PHE A 44 4.25 -15.33 -12.79
N MET A 45 5.18 -14.45 -12.43
CA MET A 45 6.59 -14.68 -12.72
C MET A 45 7.15 -15.64 -11.69
N ARG A 46 7.92 -16.64 -12.14
CA ARG A 46 8.74 -17.49 -11.25
C ARG A 46 9.94 -16.70 -10.73
N GLY A 47 9.66 -15.67 -9.92
CA GLY A 47 10.63 -14.81 -9.27
C GLY A 47 10.41 -14.84 -7.76
N ARG A 48 11.50 -14.76 -7.00
CA ARG A 48 11.45 -14.73 -5.54
C ARG A 48 11.65 -13.30 -5.07
N LEU A 49 10.73 -12.80 -4.24
CA LEU A 49 10.94 -11.55 -3.50
C LEU A 49 12.10 -11.72 -2.50
N VAL A 50 13.13 -10.89 -2.65
CA VAL A 50 14.27 -10.77 -1.72
C VAL A 50 14.12 -9.46 -0.96
N HIS A 51 14.49 -9.42 0.33
CA HIS A 51 14.32 -8.26 1.22
C HIS A 51 12.85 -7.82 1.42
N THR A 52 11.97 -8.76 1.75
CA THR A 52 10.53 -8.52 2.02
C THR A 52 10.22 -7.56 3.18
N ASN A 53 11.24 -7.09 3.91
CA ASN A 53 11.13 -6.10 4.98
C ASN A 53 11.44 -4.67 4.51
N LYS A 54 11.88 -4.44 3.27
CA LYS A 54 12.21 -3.10 2.75
C LYS A 54 11.22 -2.74 1.65
N VAL A 55 10.66 -1.54 1.73
CA VAL A 55 9.70 -1.02 0.76
C VAL A 55 10.05 0.40 0.37
N MET A 56 9.65 0.78 -0.84
CA MET A 56 9.83 2.13 -1.37
C MET A 56 8.52 2.89 -1.22
N VAL A 57 8.55 4.01 -0.48
CA VAL A 57 7.38 4.83 -0.19
C VAL A 57 7.54 6.20 -0.86
N LEU A 58 6.51 6.64 -1.56
CA LEU A 58 6.41 7.99 -2.11
C LEU A 58 6.04 8.97 -1.00
N LEU A 59 6.91 9.92 -0.66
CA LEU A 59 6.68 10.93 0.39
C LEU A 59 5.94 12.17 -0.14
N GLY A 60 6.08 12.48 -1.42
CA GLY A 60 5.56 13.68 -2.09
C GLY A 60 6.53 14.15 -3.15
N ASP A 61 6.06 14.94 -4.14
CA ASP A 61 6.91 15.55 -5.18
C ASP A 61 7.92 14.60 -5.87
N ASN A 62 7.48 13.36 -6.15
CA ASN A 62 8.32 12.28 -6.71
C ASN A 62 9.55 11.89 -5.87
N TYR A 63 9.60 12.27 -4.59
CA TYR A 63 10.61 11.78 -3.65
C TYR A 63 10.22 10.41 -3.09
N PHE A 64 11.08 9.44 -3.36
CA PHE A 64 10.95 8.07 -2.86
C PHE A 64 11.96 7.82 -1.75
N ALA A 65 11.47 7.29 -0.63
CA ALA A 65 12.30 6.85 0.47
C ALA A 65 12.20 5.33 0.63
N VAL A 66 13.33 4.68 0.90
CA VAL A 66 13.35 3.27 1.29
C VAL A 66 13.17 3.21 2.80
N CYS A 67 12.10 2.55 3.26
CA CYS A 67 11.82 2.33 4.67
C CYS A 67 11.51 0.87 4.94
N SER A 68 11.45 0.49 6.22
CA SER A 68 11.00 -0.86 6.57
C SER A 68 9.49 -1.01 6.40
N CYS A 69 9.00 -2.24 6.28
CA CYS A 69 7.56 -2.52 6.24
C CYS A 69 6.83 -1.97 7.48
N PHE A 70 7.48 -2.04 8.65
CA PHE A 70 6.94 -1.47 9.88
C PHE A 70 6.73 0.06 9.79
N HIS A 71 7.78 0.81 9.41
CA HIS A 71 7.67 2.26 9.26
C HIS A 71 6.69 2.66 8.13
N ALA A 72 6.57 1.84 7.08
CA ALA A 72 5.59 2.07 6.03
C ALA A 72 4.15 1.96 6.54
N CYS A 73 3.86 1.01 7.43
CA CYS A 73 2.55 0.91 8.09
C CYS A 73 2.26 2.16 8.93
N GLU A 74 3.21 2.67 9.70
CA GLU A 74 3.04 3.91 10.48
C GLU A 74 2.73 5.13 9.57
N ILE A 75 3.40 5.22 8.41
CA ILE A 75 3.13 6.28 7.42
C ILE A 75 1.70 6.15 6.87
N ILE A 76 1.23 4.93 6.60
CA ILE A 76 -0.13 4.68 6.12
C ILE A 76 -1.15 5.06 7.20
N GLU A 77 -0.94 4.67 8.45
CA GLU A 77 -1.82 5.02 9.57
C GLU A 77 -1.93 6.54 9.75
N ARG A 78 -0.80 7.25 9.65
CA ARG A 78 -0.78 8.71 9.69
C ARG A 78 -1.54 9.35 8.52
N ARG A 79 -1.54 8.73 7.33
CA ARG A 79 -2.32 9.21 6.18
C ARG A 79 -3.81 8.96 6.35
N ILE A 80 -4.19 7.87 7.01
CA ILE A 80 -5.60 7.57 7.31
C ILE A 80 -6.11 8.53 8.39
N SER A 81 -5.33 8.83 9.43
CA SER A 81 -5.78 9.72 10.52
C SER A 81 -5.89 11.18 10.11
N LEU A 82 -5.13 11.62 9.11
CA LEU A 82 -5.16 12.99 8.58
C LEU A 82 -6.26 13.22 7.53
N LYS A 83 -6.96 12.17 7.05
CA LYS A 83 -7.99 12.24 6.01
C LYS A 83 -9.40 12.10 6.56
#